data_AF-A0A3C0R7F2-F1
#
_entry.id   AF-A0A3C0R7F2-F1
#
_cell.length_a   1.000
_cell.length_b   1.000
_cell.length_c   1.000
_cell.angle_alpha   90.00
_cell.angle_beta   90.00
_cell.angle_gamma   90.00
#
_symmetry.space_group_name_H-M   'P 1'
#
loop_
_entity.id
_entity.type
_entity.pdbx_description
1 polymer ?
#
loop_
_entity_poly.entity_id
_entity_poly.type
_entity_poly.pdbx_seq_one_letter_code
_entity_poly.pdbx_strand_id
1 'polypeptide(L)'
;RRVKHWAGFPSMAIAFCLKEACVSLEEVDHIAIGRDPKAKYLRKLFFFASRPFETAQHAFERFSNQQQVASLEQEFAKHFGISASALKQKIHQVEHHRSHLASAFFASPFEEAAVLSIDGSGDFSTTMLAIGRGNQLDV
;
A
#
# COMPACT_ATOMS: atom_id res chain seq x y z
N ARG A 1 -0.33 7.19 -21.29
CA ARG A 1 0.77 8.08 -20.87
C ARG A 1 2.04 7.24 -20.76
N ARG A 2 3.20 7.74 -21.21
CA ARG A 2 4.49 7.05 -21.05
C ARG A 2 5.43 7.95 -20.26
N VAL A 3 5.35 7.89 -18.94
CA VAL A 3 6.15 8.68 -18.01
C VAL A 3 6.94 7.70 -17.14
N LYS A 4 8.27 7.81 -17.14
CA LYS A 4 9.13 6.97 -16.27
C LYS A 4 8.92 7.37 -14.81
N HIS A 5 8.96 6.39 -13.90
CA HIS A 5 8.78 6.59 -12.46
C HIS A 5 7.49 7.34 -12.09
N TRP A 6 6.37 6.95 -12.72
CA TRP A 6 5.07 7.52 -12.43
C TRP A 6 4.73 7.35 -10.93
N ALA A 7 4.62 8.47 -10.22
CA ALA A 7 4.32 8.52 -8.78
C ALA A 7 2.85 8.83 -8.46
N GLY A 8 2.00 8.98 -9.48
CA GLY A 8 0.59 9.31 -9.32
C GLY A 8 -0.32 8.07 -9.28
N PHE A 9 -1.64 8.32 -9.25
CA PHE A 9 -2.64 7.26 -9.27
C PHE A 9 -2.56 6.42 -10.58
N PRO A 10 -2.54 5.08 -10.53
CA PRO A 10 -2.29 4.22 -11.69
C PRO A 10 -3.55 3.95 -12.54
N SER A 11 -4.32 5.00 -12.87
CA SER A 11 -5.63 4.87 -13.57
C SER A 11 -5.57 4.07 -14.87
N MET A 12 -4.52 4.23 -15.68
CA MET A 12 -4.38 3.47 -16.93
C MET A 12 -4.08 1.99 -16.72
N ALA A 13 -3.32 1.63 -15.68
CA ALA A 13 -3.04 0.23 -15.37
C ALA A 13 -4.28 -0.46 -14.82
N ILE A 14 -5.03 0.21 -13.94
CA ILE A 14 -6.32 -0.29 -13.43
C ILE A 14 -7.30 -0.50 -14.58
N ALA A 15 -7.49 0.49 -15.45
CA ALA A 15 -8.39 0.38 -16.60
C ALA A 15 -7.99 -0.75 -17.56
N PHE A 16 -6.69 -0.98 -17.75
CA PHE A 16 -6.19 -2.12 -18.52
C PHE A 16 -6.57 -3.45 -17.86
N CYS A 17 -6.30 -3.63 -16.57
CA CYS A 17 -6.61 -4.88 -15.86
C CYS A 17 -8.11 -5.20 -15.84
N LEU A 18 -8.96 -4.19 -15.61
CA LEU A 18 -10.42 -4.35 -15.65
C LEU A 18 -10.90 -4.78 -17.04
N LYS A 19 -10.36 -4.15 -18.08
CA LYS A 19 -10.66 -4.51 -19.47
C LYS A 19 -10.22 -5.94 -19.81
N GLU A 20 -9.00 -6.32 -19.41
CA GLU A 20 -8.45 -7.65 -19.68
C GLU A 20 -9.24 -8.75 -18.97
N ALA A 21 -9.69 -8.49 -17.74
CA ALA A 21 -10.52 -9.42 -16.97
C ALA A 21 -12.01 -9.39 -17.35
N CYS A 22 -12.43 -8.48 -18.26
CA CYS A 22 -13.82 -8.28 -18.65
C CYS A 22 -14.77 -8.01 -17.46
N VAL A 23 -14.30 -7.29 -16.44
CA VAL A 23 -15.09 -6.91 -15.25
C VAL A 23 -15.13 -5.40 -15.06
N SER A 24 -16.22 -4.93 -14.48
CA SER A 24 -16.36 -3.57 -13.96
C SER A 24 -15.68 -3.41 -12.60
N LEU A 25 -15.44 -2.16 -12.19
CA LEU A 25 -14.84 -1.90 -10.88
C LEU A 25 -15.85 -2.17 -9.74
N GLU A 26 -17.15 -2.14 -10.02
CA GLU A 26 -18.23 -2.53 -9.12
C GLU A 26 -18.18 -4.02 -8.77
N GLU A 27 -17.72 -4.86 -9.69
CA GLU A 27 -17.56 -6.32 -9.51
C GLU A 27 -16.29 -6.69 -8.72
N VAL A 28 -15.38 -5.74 -8.48
CA VAL A 28 -14.19 -5.99 -7.67
C VAL A 28 -14.58 -6.08 -6.20
N ASP A 29 -14.31 -7.22 -5.56
CA ASP A 29 -14.61 -7.42 -4.13
C ASP A 29 -13.64 -6.66 -3.22
N HIS A 30 -12.35 -6.71 -3.54
CA HIS A 30 -11.27 -6.19 -2.70
C HIS A 30 -10.25 -5.37 -3.49
N ILE A 31 -9.88 -4.21 -2.95
CA ILE A 31 -8.84 -3.31 -3.48
C ILE A 31 -7.75 -3.20 -2.42
N ALA A 32 -6.63 -3.89 -2.61
CA ALA A 32 -5.50 -3.85 -1.69
C ALA A 32 -4.49 -2.75 -2.08
N ILE A 33 -4.13 -1.91 -1.12
CA ILE A 33 -3.14 -0.84 -1.26
C ILE A 33 -1.92 -1.22 -0.42
N GLY A 34 -0.77 -1.46 -1.07
CA GLY A 34 0.48 -1.89 -0.43
C GLY A 34 1.20 -0.79 0.37
N ARG A 35 0.45 -0.05 1.18
CA ARG A 35 0.92 0.96 2.12
C ARG A 35 -0.08 1.11 3.25
N ASP A 36 0.41 1.00 4.49
CA ASP A 36 -0.39 1.28 5.69
C ASP A 36 0.17 2.48 6.47
N PRO A 37 -0.47 3.67 6.37
CA PRO A 37 -0.10 4.84 7.16
C PRO A 37 -0.12 4.60 8.68
N LYS A 38 -0.98 3.70 9.17
CA LYS A 38 -1.16 3.39 10.60
C LYS A 38 -0.14 2.38 11.12
N ALA A 39 0.57 1.66 10.25
CA ALA A 39 1.61 0.73 10.67
C ALA A 39 2.67 1.42 11.55
N LYS A 40 3.05 0.73 12.63
CA LYS A 40 4.07 1.16 13.61
C LYS A 40 3.84 2.57 14.19
N TYR A 41 2.57 2.98 14.34
CA TYR A 41 2.18 4.32 14.81
C TYR A 41 2.87 4.74 16.12
N LEU A 42 2.93 3.85 17.12
CA LEU A 42 3.58 4.14 18.40
C LEU A 42 5.09 4.42 18.25
N ARG A 43 5.78 3.68 17.38
CA ARG A 43 7.21 3.91 17.10
C ARG A 43 7.42 5.25 16.39
N LYS A 44 6.55 5.59 15.44
CA LYS A 44 6.55 6.92 14.79
C LYS A 44 6.38 8.03 15.83
N LEU A 45 5.39 7.90 16.73
CA LEU A 45 5.13 8.89 17.76
C LEU A 45 6.33 9.07 18.71
N PHE A 46 6.93 7.97 19.19
CA PHE A 46 8.11 8.03 20.04
C PHE A 46 9.33 8.65 19.33
N PHE A 47 9.55 8.30 18.07
CA PHE A 47 10.61 8.90 17.24
C PHE A 47 10.43 10.42 17.12
N PHE A 48 9.21 10.88 16.84
CA PHE A 48 8.90 12.30 16.74
C PHE A 48 9.05 13.04 18.09
N ALA A 49 8.64 12.42 19.20
CA ALA A 49 8.77 12.98 20.54
C ALA A 49 10.24 13.12 20.99
N SER A 50 11.10 12.16 20.60
CA SER A 50 12.52 12.15 20.96
C SER A 50 13.40 13.07 20.11
N ARG A 51 12.89 13.60 18.98
CA ARG A 51 13.64 14.48 18.06
C ARG A 51 12.83 15.70 17.58
N PRO A 52 12.47 16.64 18.48
CA PRO A 52 11.54 17.72 18.15
C PRO A 52 12.04 18.68 17.05
N PHE A 53 13.34 18.96 16.96
CA PHE A 53 13.90 19.89 15.96
C PHE A 53 13.95 19.30 14.53
N GLU A 54 14.40 18.06 14.36
CA GLU A 54 14.42 17.37 13.05
C GLU A 54 12.99 17.04 12.56
N THR A 55 12.08 16.79 13.50
CA THR A 55 10.67 16.47 13.21
C THR A 55 9.92 17.66 12.61
N ALA A 56 10.15 18.89 13.08
CA ALA A 56 9.41 20.06 12.62
C ALA A 56 9.59 20.32 11.11
N GLN A 57 10.80 20.13 10.59
CA GLN A 57 11.11 20.30 9.16
C GLN A 57 10.46 19.20 8.30
N HIS A 58 10.54 17.94 8.73
CA HIS A 58 9.96 16.81 7.98
C HIS A 58 8.45 16.63 8.16
N ALA A 59 7.86 17.17 9.23
CA ALA A 59 6.42 17.16 9.46
C ALA A 59 5.68 18.04 8.45
N PHE A 60 6.23 19.22 8.12
CA PHE A 60 5.68 20.10 7.09
C PHE A 60 5.68 19.43 5.70
N GLU A 61 6.75 18.74 5.33
CA GLU A 61 6.85 18.00 4.06
C GLU A 61 5.87 16.82 4.01
N ARG A 62 5.71 16.09 5.13
CA ARG A 62 4.81 14.92 5.22
C ARG A 62 3.33 15.28 5.24
N PHE A 63 2.94 16.42 5.81
CA PHE A 63 1.53 16.83 5.86
C PHE A 63 0.95 17.04 4.44
N SER A 64 1.80 17.45 3.47
CA SER A 64 1.38 17.55 2.07
C SER A 64 1.19 16.18 1.39
N ASN A 65 2.00 15.18 1.78
CA ASN A 65 1.94 13.83 1.24
C ASN A 65 0.81 12.97 1.83
N GLN A 66 0.33 13.28 3.05
CA GLN A 66 -0.72 12.49 3.69
C GLN A 66 -2.10 12.68 3.03
N GLN A 67 -2.31 13.81 2.35
CA GLN A 67 -3.52 14.06 1.56
C GLN A 67 -3.69 13.09 0.38
N GLN A 68 -2.61 12.45 -0.10
CA GLN A 68 -2.69 11.50 -1.22
C GLN A 68 -3.30 10.15 -0.86
N VAL A 69 -3.32 9.75 0.42
CA VAL A 69 -3.94 8.48 0.85
C VAL A 69 -5.42 8.66 1.16
N ALA A 70 -5.81 9.84 1.68
CA ALA A 70 -7.21 10.19 1.89
C ALA A 70 -7.96 10.49 0.57
N SER A 71 -7.26 10.53 -0.56
CA SER A 71 -7.81 10.79 -1.88
C SER A 71 -7.99 9.55 -2.74
N LEU A 72 -7.73 8.33 -2.27
CA LEU A 72 -7.83 7.14 -3.13
C LEU A 72 -9.27 6.93 -3.60
N GLU A 73 -10.25 6.98 -2.69
CA GLU A 73 -11.66 6.91 -3.03
C GLU A 73 -12.07 8.02 -4.01
N GLN A 74 -11.50 9.21 -3.84
CA GLN A 74 -11.74 10.37 -4.70
C GLN A 74 -11.10 10.19 -6.09
N GLU A 75 -9.89 9.63 -6.17
CA GLU A 75 -9.19 9.33 -7.41
C GLU A 75 -9.93 8.24 -8.20
N PHE A 76 -10.41 7.20 -7.52
CA PHE A 76 -11.29 6.21 -8.14
C PHE A 76 -12.59 6.85 -8.63
N ALA A 77 -13.26 7.66 -7.82
CA ALA A 77 -14.48 8.36 -8.22
C ALA A 77 -14.27 9.26 -9.44
N LYS A 78 -13.17 10.01 -9.45
CA LYS A 78 -12.78 10.91 -10.54
C LYS A 78 -12.45 10.17 -11.83
N HIS A 79 -11.81 9.01 -11.76
CA HIS A 79 -11.34 8.27 -12.93
C HIS A 79 -12.33 7.23 -13.47
N PHE A 80 -13.21 6.70 -12.62
CA PHE A 80 -14.10 5.58 -12.96
C PHE A 80 -15.58 5.87 -12.69
N GLY A 81 -15.94 7.04 -12.14
CA GLY A 81 -17.33 7.45 -11.95
C GLY A 81 -18.06 6.72 -10.82
N ILE A 82 -17.35 6.01 -9.94
CA ILE A 82 -17.93 5.27 -8.82
C ILE A 82 -18.01 6.14 -7.57
N SER A 83 -19.06 5.97 -6.76
CA SER A 83 -19.16 6.69 -5.50
C SER A 83 -18.03 6.30 -4.53
N ALA A 84 -17.38 7.30 -3.93
CA ALA A 84 -16.33 7.09 -2.93
C ALA A 84 -16.81 6.21 -1.76
N SER A 85 -18.08 6.32 -1.37
CA SER A 85 -18.68 5.52 -0.30
C SER A 85 -18.79 4.03 -0.64
N ALA A 86 -19.07 3.67 -1.90
CA ALA A 86 -19.13 2.28 -2.34
C ALA A 86 -17.76 1.60 -2.33
N LEU A 87 -16.69 2.37 -2.60
CA LEU A 87 -15.32 1.85 -2.62
C LEU A 87 -14.67 1.77 -1.24
N LYS A 88 -15.08 2.63 -0.31
CA LYS A 88 -14.46 2.73 1.02
C LYS A 88 -14.40 1.39 1.76
N GLN A 89 -15.43 0.55 1.62
CA GLN A 89 -15.47 -0.77 2.29
C GLN A 89 -14.63 -1.84 1.59
N LYS A 90 -14.27 -1.61 0.31
CA LYS A 90 -13.48 -2.52 -0.50
C LYS A 90 -11.98 -2.24 -0.40
N ILE A 91 -11.59 -1.07 0.10
CA ILE A 91 -10.18 -0.65 0.17
C ILE A 91 -9.54 -1.18 1.45
N HIS A 92 -8.46 -1.94 1.28
CA HIS A 92 -7.65 -2.49 2.36
C HIS A 92 -6.24 -1.93 2.28
N GLN A 93 -5.77 -1.32 3.36
CA GLN A 93 -4.38 -0.90 3.51
C GLN A 93 -3.58 -2.06 4.07
N VAL A 94 -2.55 -2.48 3.35
CA VAL A 94 -1.67 -3.59 3.70
C VAL A 94 -0.26 -3.04 3.88
N GLU A 95 0.44 -3.44 4.94
CA GLU A 95 1.82 -2.98 5.16
C GLU A 95 2.70 -3.27 3.94
N HIS A 96 3.53 -2.31 3.58
CA HIS A 96 4.34 -2.30 2.38
C HIS A 96 5.25 -3.54 2.26
N HIS A 97 6.05 -3.81 3.30
CA HIS A 97 6.90 -5.00 3.29
C HIS A 97 6.09 -6.30 3.36
N ARG A 98 4.94 -6.31 4.04
CA ARG A 98 4.03 -7.48 4.03
C ARG A 98 3.51 -7.77 2.61
N SER A 99 3.24 -6.73 1.83
CA SER A 99 2.86 -6.85 0.42
C SER A 99 4.00 -7.43 -0.43
N HIS A 100 5.25 -7.00 -0.18
CA HIS A 100 6.43 -7.61 -0.81
C HIS A 100 6.57 -9.10 -0.46
N LEU A 101 6.50 -9.46 0.82
CA LEU A 101 6.57 -10.86 1.26
C LEU A 101 5.48 -11.72 0.59
N ALA A 102 4.24 -11.24 0.56
CA ALA A 102 3.12 -11.94 -0.05
C ALA A 102 3.30 -12.16 -1.56
N SER A 103 3.79 -11.13 -2.27
CA SER A 103 4.05 -11.22 -3.71
C SER A 103 5.12 -12.26 -4.08
N ALA A 104 6.05 -12.54 -3.15
CA ALA A 104 7.08 -13.56 -3.33
C ALA A 104 6.61 -14.95 -2.89
N PHE A 105 6.06 -15.07 -1.68
CA PHE A 105 5.72 -16.37 -1.09
C PHE A 105 4.54 -17.05 -1.80
N PHE A 106 3.42 -16.34 -2.03
CA PHE A 106 2.23 -16.94 -2.63
C PHE A 106 2.37 -17.24 -4.13
N ALA A 107 3.37 -16.67 -4.79
CA ALA A 107 3.74 -17.02 -6.16
C ALA A 107 4.83 -18.11 -6.23
N SER A 108 5.40 -18.50 -5.08
CA SER A 108 6.44 -19.52 -5.00
C SER A 108 5.83 -20.93 -4.98
N PRO A 109 6.60 -21.98 -5.34
CA PRO A 109 6.13 -23.36 -5.28
C PRO A 109 6.22 -23.98 -3.87
N PHE A 110 6.63 -23.20 -2.85
CA PHE A 110 6.90 -23.73 -1.52
C PHE A 110 5.66 -23.64 -0.62
N GLU A 111 5.30 -24.75 0.04
CA GLU A 111 4.24 -24.76 1.06
C GLU A 111 4.67 -24.07 2.36
N GLU A 112 5.96 -24.13 2.69
CA GLU A 112 6.57 -23.45 3.84
C GLU A 112 7.94 -22.88 3.46
N ALA A 113 8.22 -21.62 3.83
CA ALA A 113 9.50 -20.98 3.59
C ALA A 113 9.78 -19.84 4.58
N ALA A 114 11.06 -19.59 4.86
CA ALA A 114 11.49 -18.31 5.41
C ALA A 114 11.43 -17.25 4.29
N VAL A 115 10.85 -16.09 4.58
CA VAL A 115 10.65 -15.02 3.60
C VAL A 115 11.30 -13.74 4.11
N LEU A 116 12.05 -13.07 3.24
CA LEU A 116 12.79 -11.86 3.56
C LEU A 116 12.51 -10.78 2.51
N SER A 117 12.06 -9.62 2.97
CA SER A 117 11.94 -8.41 2.17
C SER A 117 13.02 -7.43 2.61
N ILE A 118 13.79 -6.91 1.64
CA ILE A 118 14.77 -5.83 1.82
C ILE A 118 14.43 -4.76 0.79
N ASP A 119 14.13 -3.55 1.24
CA ASP A 119 13.83 -2.41 0.36
C ASP A 119 14.28 -1.09 1.02
N GLY A 120 14.28 0.01 0.26
CA GLY A 120 14.73 1.33 0.72
C GLY A 120 14.01 1.80 1.98
N SER A 121 12.68 1.97 1.93
CA SER A 121 11.87 2.23 3.12
C SER A 121 10.38 2.03 2.84
N GLY A 122 9.71 1.25 3.69
CA GLY A 122 8.27 1.04 3.67
C GLY A 122 7.68 1.02 5.07
N ASP A 123 6.67 1.85 5.34
CA ASP A 123 5.92 1.84 6.59
C ASP A 123 6.78 1.80 7.87
N PHE A 124 7.88 2.57 7.87
CA PHE A 124 8.84 2.67 8.97
C PHE A 124 9.67 1.38 9.21
N SER A 125 9.82 0.55 8.17
CA SER A 125 10.80 -0.53 8.04
C SER A 125 11.67 -0.30 6.80
N THR A 126 12.81 -0.98 6.75
CA THR A 126 13.61 -1.24 5.54
C THR A 126 13.73 -2.73 5.25
N THR A 127 13.35 -3.57 6.22
CA THR A 127 13.44 -5.01 6.15
C THR A 127 12.27 -5.64 6.92
N MET A 128 11.83 -6.82 6.47
CA MET A 128 10.86 -7.65 7.17
C MET A 128 11.19 -9.12 6.93
N LEU A 129 11.15 -9.91 8.00
CA LEU A 129 11.27 -11.36 7.98
C LEU A 129 9.91 -11.97 8.29
N ALA A 130 9.62 -13.13 7.73
CA ALA A 130 8.45 -13.91 8.09
C ALA A 130 8.68 -15.40 7.88
N ILE A 131 7.85 -16.20 8.53
CA ILE A 131 7.64 -17.60 8.17
C ILE A 131 6.35 -17.68 7.35
N GLY A 132 6.45 -18.11 6.10
CA GLY A 132 5.32 -18.40 5.24
C GLY A 132 4.89 -19.86 5.39
N ARG A 133 3.59 -20.10 5.58
CA ARG A 133 2.99 -21.46 5.62
C ARG A 133 1.63 -21.44 4.96
N GLY A 134 1.45 -22.21 3.89
CA GLY A 134 0.21 -22.27 3.12
C GLY A 134 -0.23 -20.87 2.66
N ASN A 135 -1.33 -20.36 3.24
CA ASN A 135 -1.87 -19.04 2.95
C ASN A 135 -1.56 -17.97 4.02
N GLN A 136 -0.57 -18.21 4.89
CA GLN A 136 -0.24 -17.34 6.02
C GLN A 136 1.20 -16.83 5.97
N LEU A 137 1.39 -15.64 6.55
CA LEU A 137 2.69 -15.02 6.82
C LEU A 137 2.71 -14.59 8.30
N ASP A 138 3.65 -15.15 9.06
CA ASP A 138 3.91 -14.79 10.46
C ASP A 138 5.19 -13.94 10.53
N VAL A 139 5.03 -12.66 10.92
CA VAL A 139 6.04 -11.58 10.81
C VAL A 139 6.62 -11.24 12.16
#